data_AF-K4KPU8-F1
#
_entry.id   AF-K4KPU8-F1
#
_cell.length_a   1.000
_cell.length_b   1.000
_cell.length_c   1.000
_cell.angle_alpha   90.00
_cell.angle_beta   90.00
_cell.angle_gamma   90.00
#
_symmetry.space_group_name_H-M   'P 1'
#
loop_
_entity.id
_entity.type
_entity.pdbx_description
1 polymer ?
#
loop_
_entity_poly.entity_id
_entity_poly.type
_entity_poly.pdbx_seq_one_letter_code
_entity_poly.pdbx_strand_id
1 'polypeptide(L)'
;MNLTKVLATSLLGLCLVSAHEVNAFTKYDDPFQISSYVTEPAAPIKEGMKRYHWVVAEEEPGRILAVYAHKNHEIKLNIYYNQEKIWFEQVSARNLGCTNCEVKDRHLTNWRVGLRRGIAFALTHLALVDARKQAKTE
;
A
#
# COMPACT_ATOMS: atom_id res chain seq x y z
N MET A 1 35.10 59.53 -33.70
CA MET A 1 34.07 59.17 -34.69
C MET A 1 34.22 57.71 -35.06
N ASN A 2 33.07 57.04 -35.26
CA ASN A 2 32.85 55.66 -35.72
C ASN A 2 33.06 54.56 -34.67
N LEU A 3 32.23 53.52 -34.59
CA LEU A 3 30.82 53.30 -34.89
C LEU A 3 30.53 51.99 -34.14
N THR A 4 29.44 51.97 -33.39
CA THR A 4 28.78 50.82 -32.75
C THR A 4 29.06 49.43 -33.34
N LYS A 5 29.40 48.48 -32.47
CA LYS A 5 29.04 47.06 -32.63
C LYS A 5 28.29 46.59 -31.40
N VAL A 6 26.98 46.47 -31.56
CA VAL A 6 26.08 45.74 -30.68
C VAL A 6 26.27 44.25 -30.99
N LEU A 7 26.54 43.45 -29.97
CA LEU A 7 26.37 42.00 -30.02
C LEU A 7 25.57 41.59 -28.79
N ALA A 8 24.31 41.25 -29.06
CA ALA A 8 23.38 40.60 -28.16
C ALA A 8 23.54 39.09 -28.30
N THR A 9 23.66 38.37 -27.18
CA THR A 9 23.41 36.93 -27.02
C THR A 9 23.69 36.59 -25.54
N SER A 10 22.99 35.73 -24.81
CA SER A 10 21.71 35.04 -24.93
C SER A 10 21.43 34.44 -23.55
N LEU A 11 20.16 34.29 -23.20
CA LEU A 11 19.64 33.67 -21.97
C LEU A 11 20.38 32.37 -21.59
N LEU A 12 20.86 32.28 -20.34
CA LEU A 12 20.96 31.00 -19.62
C LEU A 12 19.88 30.99 -18.54
N GLY A 13 18.66 30.67 -18.94
CA GLY A 13 17.65 30.18 -18.02
C GLY A 13 18.05 28.77 -17.59
N LEU A 14 18.61 28.64 -16.39
CA LEU A 14 18.68 27.35 -15.71
C LEU A 14 17.24 26.89 -15.47
N CYS A 15 16.72 26.05 -16.36
CA CYS A 15 15.59 25.20 -16.03
C CYS A 15 16.06 24.25 -14.91
N LEU A 16 15.78 24.61 -13.65
CA LEU A 16 15.66 23.64 -12.58
C LEU A 16 14.54 22.68 -12.96
N VAL A 17 14.90 21.60 -13.65
CA VAL A 17 14.03 20.44 -13.76
C VAL A 17 14.05 19.79 -12.39
N SER A 18 13.12 20.19 -11.53
CA SER A 18 12.84 19.45 -10.30
C SER A 18 12.45 18.03 -10.72
N ALA A 19 13.37 17.09 -10.53
CA ALA A 19 13.11 15.67 -10.61
C ALA A 19 12.06 15.34 -9.54
N HIS A 20 10.79 15.47 -9.89
CA HIS A 20 9.73 14.86 -9.10
C HIS A 20 9.91 13.36 -9.32
N GLU A 21 10.43 12.69 -8.30
CA GLU A 21 10.26 11.25 -8.19
C GLU A 21 8.76 10.98 -8.25
N VAL A 22 8.32 10.47 -9.40
CA VAL A 22 6.99 9.90 -9.54
C VAL A 22 7.02 8.64 -8.69
N ASN A 23 6.76 8.79 -7.40
CA ASN A 23 6.30 7.67 -6.58
C ASN A 23 5.06 7.16 -7.30
N ALA A 24 5.22 6.06 -8.03
CA ALA A 24 4.14 5.44 -8.77
C ALA A 24 3.16 4.91 -7.73
N PHE A 25 2.22 5.77 -7.31
CA PHE A 25 1.10 5.40 -6.47
C PHE A 25 0.40 4.24 -7.15
N THR A 26 0.60 3.03 -6.63
CA THR A 26 -0.19 1.91 -7.09
C THR A 26 -1.57 2.08 -6.49
N LYS A 27 -2.63 1.78 -7.24
CA LYS A 27 -4.04 1.80 -6.78
C LYS A 27 -4.28 1.01 -5.46
N TYR A 28 -3.29 0.27 -4.99
CA TYR A 28 -3.35 -0.60 -3.82
C TYR A 28 -2.75 0.01 -2.55
N ASP A 29 -2.16 1.20 -2.63
CA ASP A 29 -1.55 1.90 -1.50
C ASP A 29 -2.54 2.82 -0.77
N ASP A 30 -3.77 2.97 -1.27
CA ASP A 30 -4.80 3.76 -0.62
C ASP A 30 -5.08 3.23 0.80
N PRO A 31 -5.02 4.07 1.85
CA PRO A 31 -5.27 3.63 3.21
C PRO A 31 -6.75 3.25 3.39
N PHE A 32 -7.01 2.21 4.18
CA PHE A 32 -8.34 2.01 4.76
C PHE A 32 -8.48 2.99 5.92
N GLN A 33 -9.43 3.91 5.82
CA GLN A 33 -9.89 4.66 6.99
C GLN A 33 -10.71 3.72 7.86
N ILE A 34 -10.43 3.68 9.16
CA ILE A 34 -11.16 2.86 10.13
C ILE A 34 -11.77 3.78 11.18
N SER A 35 -12.90 3.37 11.74
CA SER A 35 -13.63 4.14 12.75
C SER A 35 -13.40 3.57 14.14
N SER A 36 -13.89 4.29 15.17
CA SER A 36 -13.73 3.93 16.58
C SER A 36 -14.31 2.57 16.98
N TYR A 37 -15.21 1.97 16.18
CA TYR A 37 -15.68 0.59 16.41
C TYR A 37 -14.60 -0.48 16.18
N VAL A 38 -13.47 -0.11 15.57
CA VAL A 38 -12.30 -1.00 15.36
C VAL A 38 -11.30 -0.78 16.49
N THR A 39 -11.47 -1.49 17.60
CA THR A 39 -10.61 -1.32 18.80
C THR A 39 -9.24 -1.96 18.66
N GLU A 40 -9.13 -3.06 17.91
CA GLU A 40 -7.90 -3.78 17.63
C GLU A 40 -7.68 -3.87 16.10
N PRO A 41 -7.02 -2.88 15.48
CA PRO A 41 -6.82 -2.85 14.02
C PRO A 41 -6.06 -4.06 13.46
N ALA A 42 -5.21 -4.70 14.27
CA ALA A 42 -4.48 -5.92 13.88
C ALA A 42 -5.42 -7.10 13.58
N ALA A 43 -6.56 -7.21 14.28
CA ALA A 43 -7.49 -8.32 14.14
C ALA A 43 -8.11 -8.45 12.73
N PRO A 44 -8.74 -7.40 12.15
CA PRO A 44 -9.29 -7.48 10.79
C PRO A 44 -8.19 -7.64 9.73
N ILE A 45 -6.96 -7.18 10.00
CA ILE A 45 -5.80 -7.44 9.11
C ILE A 45 -5.51 -8.94 9.05
N LYS A 46 -5.31 -9.57 10.22
CA LYS A 46 -5.01 -11.01 10.32
C LYS A 46 -6.13 -11.89 9.76
N GLU A 47 -7.38 -11.50 9.97
CA GLU A 47 -8.54 -12.18 9.37
C GLU A 47 -8.55 -12.05 7.84
N GLY A 48 -8.26 -10.86 7.31
CA GLY A 48 -8.14 -10.63 5.87
C GLY A 48 -6.99 -11.42 5.24
N MET A 49 -5.85 -11.49 5.92
CA MET A 49 -4.69 -12.29 5.52
C MET A 49 -5.05 -13.77 5.41
N LYS A 50 -5.68 -14.33 6.44
CA LYS A 50 -6.10 -15.74 6.50
C LYS A 50 -6.98 -16.14 5.31
N ARG A 51 -7.93 -15.29 4.93
CA ARG A 51 -8.86 -15.54 3.81
C ARG A 51 -8.17 -15.67 2.45
N TYR A 52 -7.02 -15.03 2.29
CA TYR A 52 -6.29 -14.97 1.02
C TYR A 52 -4.90 -15.59 1.11
N HIS A 53 -4.68 -16.47 2.10
CA HIS A 53 -3.45 -17.25 2.28
C HIS A 53 -2.18 -16.42 2.45
N TRP A 54 -2.31 -15.22 3.03
CA TRP A 54 -1.17 -14.46 3.53
C TRP A 54 -0.81 -14.95 4.93
N VAL A 55 0.48 -14.95 5.24
CA VAL A 55 1.01 -15.36 6.54
C VAL A 55 1.71 -14.18 7.21
N VAL A 56 1.65 -14.15 8.55
CA VAL A 56 2.41 -13.19 9.36
C VAL A 56 3.84 -13.72 9.47
N ALA A 57 4.82 -12.97 9.00
CA ALA A 57 6.23 -13.27 9.18
C ALA A 57 6.81 -12.58 10.42
N GLU A 58 6.42 -11.32 10.66
CA GLU A 58 6.79 -10.54 11.84
C GLU A 58 5.59 -9.69 12.28
N GLU A 59 5.46 -9.45 13.58
CA GLU A 59 4.41 -8.60 14.17
C GLU A 59 5.02 -7.70 15.23
N GLU A 60 4.78 -6.40 15.11
CA GLU A 60 5.19 -5.35 16.04
C GLU A 60 3.99 -4.42 16.28
N PRO A 61 3.96 -3.66 17.39
CA PRO A 61 2.93 -2.65 17.60
C PRO A 61 2.84 -1.68 16.40
N GLY A 62 1.71 -1.73 15.69
CA GLY A 62 1.44 -0.87 14.53
C GLY A 62 1.97 -1.37 13.19
N ARG A 63 2.56 -2.57 13.12
CA ARG A 63 3.13 -3.15 11.89
C ARG A 63 2.99 -4.67 11.86
N ILE A 64 2.52 -5.21 10.73
CA ILE A 64 2.57 -6.63 10.40
C ILE A 64 3.37 -6.79 9.12
N LEU A 65 4.45 -7.58 9.14
CA LEU A 65 5.09 -8.05 7.91
C LEU A 65 4.31 -9.25 7.38
N ALA A 66 3.60 -9.03 6.27
CA ALA A 66 2.79 -10.04 5.61
C ALA A 66 3.56 -10.66 4.44
N VAL A 67 3.54 -11.98 4.37
CA VAL A 67 4.16 -12.75 3.27
C VAL A 67 3.09 -13.54 2.53
N TYR A 68 3.18 -13.53 1.21
CA TYR A 68 2.39 -14.39 0.35
C TYR A 68 3.34 -15.23 -0.50
N ALA A 69 3.21 -16.54 -0.40
CA ALA A 69 3.98 -17.49 -1.19
C ALA A 69 3.02 -18.35 -2.02
N HIS A 70 3.16 -18.33 -3.35
CA HIS A 70 2.36 -19.16 -4.24
C HIS A 70 3.16 -19.61 -5.47
N LYS A 71 3.30 -20.92 -5.64
CA LYS A 71 4.20 -21.53 -6.64
C LYS A 71 5.61 -20.95 -6.45
N ASN A 72 6.20 -20.41 -7.51
CA ASN A 72 7.53 -19.82 -7.47
C ASN A 72 7.48 -18.30 -7.21
N HIS A 73 6.43 -17.76 -6.60
CA HIS A 73 6.35 -16.33 -6.33
C HIS A 73 6.27 -16.07 -4.83
N GLU A 74 7.00 -15.06 -4.39
CA GLU A 74 6.96 -14.54 -3.03
C GLU A 74 6.70 -13.04 -3.06
N ILE A 75 5.79 -12.57 -2.22
CA ILE A 75 5.53 -11.14 -1.99
C ILE A 75 5.63 -10.87 -0.50
N LYS A 76 6.29 -9.76 -0.16
CA LYS A 76 6.36 -9.23 1.19
C LYS A 76 5.79 -7.82 1.21
N LEU A 77 4.90 -7.56 2.17
CA LEU A 77 4.27 -6.26 2.40
C LEU A 77 4.40 -5.91 3.88
N ASN A 78 4.78 -4.68 4.18
CA ASN A 78 4.48 -4.11 5.50
C ASN A 78 3.02 -3.64 5.47
N ILE A 79 2.23 -4.10 6.44
CA ILE A 79 0.89 -3.61 6.72
C ILE A 79 0.98 -2.81 8.01
N TYR A 80 0.90 -1.49 7.89
CA TYR A 80 0.91 -0.60 9.03
C TYR A 80 -0.52 -0.29 9.47
N TYR A 81 -0.67 -0.03 10.77
CA TYR A 81 -1.96 0.32 11.33
C TYR A 81 -1.83 1.23 12.55
N ASN A 82 -2.82 2.08 12.72
CA ASN A 82 -3.08 2.82 13.95
C ASN A 82 -4.60 2.84 14.19
N GLN A 83 -5.08 3.69 15.10
CA GLN A 83 -6.51 3.78 15.43
C GLN A 83 -7.37 4.49 14.35
N GLU A 84 -6.74 5.07 13.32
CA GLU A 84 -7.42 5.87 12.29
C GLU A 84 -7.39 5.18 10.92
N LYS A 85 -6.31 4.44 10.63
CA LYS A 85 -6.10 3.87 9.30
C LYS A 85 -5.23 2.63 9.29
N ILE A 86 -5.36 1.88 8.19
CA ILE A 86 -4.49 0.77 7.78
C ILE A 86 -3.90 1.12 6.42
N TRP A 87 -2.59 0.99 6.24
CA TRP A 87 -1.92 1.27 4.97
C TRP A 87 -0.82 0.25 4.66
N PHE A 88 -0.34 0.27 3.42
CA PHE A 88 0.50 -0.77 2.87
C PHE A 88 1.77 -0.18 2.29
N GLU A 89 2.87 -0.90 2.44
CA GLU A 89 4.13 -0.62 1.78
C GLU A 89 4.65 -1.94 1.20
N GLN A 90 4.96 -1.93 -0.09
CA GLN A 90 5.54 -3.10 -0.73
C GLN A 90 7.02 -3.21 -0.40
N VAL A 91 7.40 -4.30 0.26
CA VAL A 91 8.80 -4.59 0.62
C VAL A 91 9.50 -5.28 -0.54
N SER A 92 8.87 -6.32 -1.11
CA SER A 92 9.45 -7.05 -2.25
C SER A 92 8.40 -7.88 -2.97
N ALA A 93 8.62 -8.11 -4.27
CA ALA A 93 7.91 -9.11 -5.05
C ALA A 93 8.93 -9.84 -5.93
N ARG A 94 9.07 -11.16 -5.78
CA ARG A 94 10.11 -11.95 -6.45
C ARG A 94 9.54 -13.24 -7.05
N ASN A 95 10.06 -13.62 -8.22
CA ASN A 95 9.89 -14.96 -8.77
C ASN A 95 11.11 -15.82 -8.39
N LEU A 96 10.93 -16.79 -7.49
CA LEU A 96 11.95 -17.70 -6.98
C LEU A 96 12.50 -18.66 -8.07
N GLY A 97 11.81 -18.79 -9.20
CA GLY A 97 12.23 -19.65 -10.32
C GLY A 97 13.29 -19.02 -11.24
N CYS A 98 13.72 -17.79 -10.97
CA CYS A 98 14.74 -17.10 -11.75
C CYS A 98 15.40 -15.98 -10.95
N THR A 99 16.62 -15.60 -11.34
CA THR A 99 17.44 -14.68 -10.55
C THR A 99 17.00 -13.21 -10.66
N ASN A 100 16.28 -12.83 -11.73
CA ASN A 100 15.94 -11.43 -12.03
C ASN A 100 14.52 -11.22 -12.60
N CYS A 101 13.59 -12.19 -12.48
CA CYS A 101 12.24 -11.91 -12.98
C CYS A 101 11.40 -11.22 -11.92
N GLU A 102 10.94 -10.04 -12.30
CA GLU A 102 9.85 -9.36 -11.61
C GLU A 102 8.58 -10.23 -11.65
N VAL A 103 7.80 -10.15 -10.58
CA VAL A 103 6.45 -10.71 -10.56
C VAL A 103 5.61 -9.89 -11.54
N LYS A 104 4.96 -10.54 -12.51
CA LYS A 104 4.06 -9.85 -13.44
C LYS A 104 3.01 -9.04 -12.66
N ASP A 105 2.82 -7.78 -13.04
CA ASP A 105 1.91 -6.84 -12.37
C ASP A 105 0.50 -7.38 -12.14
N ARG A 106 -0.01 -8.20 -13.08
CA ARG A 106 -1.32 -8.86 -12.96
C ARG A 106 -1.40 -9.79 -11.75
N HIS A 107 -0.35 -10.55 -11.46
CA HIS A 107 -0.31 -11.45 -10.31
C HIS A 107 -0.22 -10.66 -9.01
N LEU A 108 0.71 -9.69 -8.95
CA LEU A 108 0.87 -8.78 -7.82
C LEU A 108 -0.46 -8.06 -7.49
N THR A 109 -1.11 -7.51 -8.51
CA THR A 109 -2.45 -6.91 -8.44
C THR A 109 -3.46 -7.85 -7.83
N ASN A 110 -3.62 -9.06 -8.36
CA ASN A 110 -4.65 -9.99 -7.91
C ASN A 110 -4.48 -10.38 -6.44
N TRP A 111 -3.23 -10.61 -6.02
CA TRP A 111 -2.94 -11.00 -4.64
C TRP A 111 -3.15 -9.84 -3.66
N ARG A 112 -2.72 -8.62 -4.01
CA ARG A 112 -2.96 -7.41 -3.20
C ARG A 112 -4.45 -7.06 -3.12
N VAL A 113 -5.20 -7.20 -4.23
CA VAL A 113 -6.66 -7.02 -4.24
C VAL A 113 -7.35 -8.04 -3.34
N GLY A 114 -6.91 -9.31 -3.38
CA GLY A 114 -7.40 -10.35 -2.47
C GLY A 114 -7.24 -9.93 -1.02
N LEU A 115 -6.02 -9.62 -0.59
CA LEU A 115 -5.73 -9.15 0.77
C LEU A 115 -6.64 -7.98 1.18
N ARG A 116 -6.71 -6.94 0.36
CA ARG A 116 -7.55 -5.75 0.61
C ARG A 116 -9.03 -6.10 0.75
N ARG A 117 -9.56 -7.00 -0.09
CA ARG A 117 -10.95 -7.48 0.03
C ARG A 117 -11.19 -8.24 1.33
N GLY A 118 -10.24 -9.07 1.75
CA GLY A 118 -10.33 -9.80 3.02
C GLY A 118 -10.42 -8.86 4.21
N ILE A 119 -9.56 -7.84 4.24
CA ILE A 119 -9.54 -6.82 5.30
C ILE A 119 -10.86 -6.03 5.28
N ALA A 120 -11.30 -5.55 4.11
CA ALA A 120 -12.55 -4.82 3.96
C ALA A 120 -13.77 -5.64 4.44
N PHE A 121 -13.80 -6.95 4.16
CA PHE A 121 -14.85 -7.84 4.64
C PHE A 121 -14.84 -7.94 6.17
N ALA A 122 -13.67 -8.10 6.79
CA ALA A 122 -13.54 -8.15 8.24
C ALA A 122 -13.96 -6.83 8.90
N LEU A 123 -13.56 -5.68 8.35
CA LEU A 123 -13.99 -4.36 8.80
C LEU A 123 -15.50 -4.17 8.68
N THR A 124 -16.09 -4.58 7.56
CA THR A 124 -17.55 -4.52 7.34
C THR A 124 -18.30 -5.36 8.37
N HIS A 125 -17.80 -6.54 8.71
CA HIS A 125 -18.39 -7.37 9.74
C HIS A 125 -18.38 -6.67 11.12
N LEU A 126 -17.29 -5.99 11.48
CA LEU A 126 -17.22 -5.21 12.72
C LEU A 126 -18.23 -4.05 12.71
N ALA A 127 -18.36 -3.33 11.60
CA ALA A 127 -19.34 -2.26 11.45
C ALA A 127 -20.78 -2.76 11.64
N LEU A 128 -21.11 -3.94 11.08
CA LEU A 128 -22.44 -4.56 11.26
C LEU A 128 -22.70 -4.97 12.72
N VAL A 129 -21.68 -5.48 13.42
CA VAL A 129 -21.79 -5.82 14.85
C VAL A 129 -22.03 -4.57 15.69
N ASP A 130 -21.31 -3.50 15.41
CA ASP A 130 -21.46 -2.21 16.11
C ASP A 130 -22.86 -1.60 15.88
N ALA A 131 -23.30 -1.50 14.63
CA ALA A 131 -24.64 -0.99 14.30
C ALA A 131 -25.77 -1.78 15.01
N ARG A 132 -25.64 -3.11 15.11
CA ARG A 132 -26.59 -3.95 15.84
C ARG A 132 -26.58 -3.73 17.35
N LYS A 133 -25.46 -3.34 17.94
CA LYS A 133 -25.38 -3.00 19.37
C LYS A 133 -26.05 -1.65 19.63
N GLN A 134 -25.79 -0.67 18.78
CA GLN A 134 -26.39 0.66 18.88
C GLN A 134 -27.92 0.59 18.79
N ALA A 135 -28.46 -0.15 17.81
CA ALA A 135 -29.90 -0.33 17.62
C ALA A 135 -30.65 -1.06 18.76
N LYS A 136 -29.94 -1.69 19.71
CA LYS A 136 -30.54 -2.33 20.90
C LYS A 136 -30.52 -1.45 22.15
N THR A 137 -29.80 -0.32 22.07
CA THR A 137 -29.64 0.61 23.19
C THR A 137 -30.63 1.77 23.10
N GLU A 138 -31.34 1.88 21.97
CA GLU A 138 -32.50 2.76 21.74
C GLU A 138 -33.81 2.05 22.10
#